data_AF-A0A5F0JIY1-F1
#
_entry.id   AF-A0A5F0JIY1-F1
#
_cell.length_a   1.000
_cell.length_b   1.000
_cell.length_c   1.000
_cell.angle_alpha   90.00
_cell.angle_beta   90.00
_cell.angle_gamma   90.00
#
_symmetry.space_group_name_H-M   'P 1'
#
loop_
_entity.id
_entity.type
_entity.pdbx_description
1 polymer ?
#
loop_
_entity_poly.entity_id
_entity_poly.type
_entity_poly.pdbx_seq_one_letter_code
_entity_poly.pdbx_strand_id
1 'polypeptide(L)'
;MPKTAPTRSWNSLVSSWDGFDREAGLQAIRSEQTSERLSAIIVRLNDWVPQVREAAKIAFGDYLTPKYATWLIAQLPALLALEMRKRENNRVTLDNLQALLATPECLPLCAPALPTSRGQCARLLFRVLAQSMTDDEREPFLIMSLHHPDFSVRRAALGGAMELPQDAAQRAVAFGLASNSAILRRLSFLEAVRIPSGRTRLIEDFLTDPSPANRSTALWAAKKYGVDPLHVLQTRLRGKTPDTKAQWLGILGLAKDLNMPVPEDWLAAALEQKSGAVRSLVLNIEGGDRPARLICAIADPSKSVFETGVTGLRSHPWSVIASAFTLQLEVLWASLTSDRRLALLGLMPKWTQAGFLLQQLQSTPAEPSSLEPIRLWADAQVYAITDRDTPKNERDPIIERLTALEAGGAFPAGTISRLT
;
A
#
# COMPACT_ATOMS: atom_id res chain seq x y z
N MET A 1 62.36 -29.98 12.15
CA MET A 1 60.89 -30.01 12.27
C MET A 1 60.30 -29.00 11.30
N PRO A 2 59.49 -29.42 10.32
CA PRO A 2 58.85 -28.48 9.39
C PRO A 2 57.76 -27.72 10.14
N LYS A 3 57.79 -26.38 10.06
CA LYS A 3 56.68 -25.52 10.50
C LYS A 3 55.48 -25.81 9.59
N THR A 4 54.46 -26.46 10.11
CA THR A 4 53.16 -26.56 9.45
C THR A 4 52.60 -25.14 9.28
N ALA A 5 52.38 -24.72 8.04
CA ALA A 5 51.70 -23.46 7.77
C ALA A 5 50.32 -23.48 8.45
N PRO A 6 49.86 -22.36 9.03
CA PRO A 6 48.55 -22.33 9.67
C PRO A 6 47.49 -22.65 8.62
N THR A 7 46.79 -23.77 8.82
CA THR A 7 45.66 -24.16 7.98
C THR A 7 44.61 -23.05 8.12
N ARG A 8 44.40 -22.28 7.05
CA ARG A 8 43.39 -21.22 7.04
C ARG A 8 42.03 -21.85 7.36
N SER A 9 41.27 -21.21 8.25
CA SER A 9 39.94 -21.71 8.62
C SER A 9 38.99 -21.62 7.42
N TRP A 10 37.98 -22.50 7.37
CA TRP A 10 36.99 -22.47 6.29
C TRP A 10 36.31 -21.09 6.18
N ASN A 11 36.09 -20.41 7.32
CA ASN A 11 35.38 -19.12 7.35
C ASN A 11 36.20 -18.01 6.68
N SER A 12 37.52 -17.97 6.91
CA SER A 12 38.38 -16.98 6.24
C SER A 12 38.48 -17.24 4.74
N LEU A 13 38.49 -18.52 4.33
CA LEU A 13 38.52 -18.93 2.93
C LEU A 13 37.21 -18.60 2.19
N VAL A 14 36.05 -18.97 2.72
CA VAL A 14 34.73 -18.71 2.10
C VAL A 14 34.40 -17.21 1.99
N SER A 15 35.00 -16.40 2.84
CA SER A 15 34.86 -14.93 2.84
C SER A 15 35.94 -14.20 2.05
N SER A 16 36.90 -14.92 1.45
CA SER A 16 38.02 -14.33 0.70
C SER A 16 37.56 -13.59 -0.56
N TRP A 17 38.34 -12.58 -0.97
CA TRP A 17 38.15 -11.90 -2.25
C TRP A 17 38.53 -12.79 -3.45
N ASP A 18 39.41 -13.76 -3.25
CA ASP A 18 39.84 -14.70 -4.28
C ASP A 18 38.81 -15.85 -4.46
N GLY A 19 38.44 -16.12 -5.71
CA GLY A 19 37.52 -17.20 -6.07
C GLY A 19 38.08 -18.59 -5.76
N PHE A 20 39.39 -18.80 -5.90
CA PHE A 20 40.03 -20.08 -5.57
C PHE A 20 39.99 -20.37 -4.07
N ASP A 21 40.28 -19.36 -3.24
CA ASP A 21 40.14 -19.45 -1.78
C ASP A 21 38.70 -19.77 -1.39
N ARG A 22 37.71 -19.11 -2.02
CA ARG A 22 36.29 -19.38 -1.71
C ARG A 22 35.87 -20.78 -2.11
N GLU A 23 36.29 -21.27 -3.27
CA GLU A 23 36.03 -22.65 -3.71
C GLU A 23 36.67 -23.66 -2.75
N ALA A 24 37.94 -23.47 -2.39
CA ALA A 24 38.63 -24.31 -1.40
C ALA A 24 37.96 -24.25 -0.02
N GLY A 25 37.48 -23.07 0.38
CA GLY A 25 36.70 -22.87 1.59
C GLY A 25 35.40 -23.67 1.58
N LEU A 26 34.68 -23.69 0.46
CA LEU A 26 33.46 -24.47 0.28
C LEU A 26 33.72 -25.99 0.22
N GLN A 27 34.92 -26.44 -0.12
CA GLN A 27 35.30 -27.84 0.05
C GLN A 27 35.58 -28.15 1.53
N ALA A 28 36.34 -27.28 2.21
CA ALA A 28 36.70 -27.45 3.62
C ALA A 28 35.48 -27.40 4.56
N ILE A 29 34.47 -26.58 4.25
CA ILE A 29 33.27 -26.40 5.07
C ILE A 29 32.42 -27.66 5.18
N ARG A 30 32.57 -28.63 4.26
CA ARG A 30 31.79 -29.88 4.21
C ARG A 30 32.19 -30.91 5.26
N SER A 31 33.33 -30.69 5.92
CA SER A 31 33.85 -31.57 6.99
C SER A 31 32.92 -31.76 8.18
N GLU A 32 31.99 -30.83 8.39
CA GLU A 32 31.02 -30.82 9.48
C GLU A 32 29.84 -29.93 9.10
N GLN A 33 28.62 -30.31 9.51
CA GLN A 33 27.41 -29.52 9.27
C GLN A 33 27.01 -28.73 10.51
N THR A 34 26.87 -27.41 10.35
CA THR A 34 26.35 -26.50 11.39
C THR A 34 25.48 -25.42 10.74
N SER A 35 24.60 -24.78 11.53
CA SER A 35 23.78 -23.67 11.02
C SER A 35 24.61 -22.47 10.53
N GLU A 36 25.77 -22.21 11.14
CA GLU A 36 26.68 -21.13 10.70
C GLU A 36 27.25 -21.45 9.31
N ARG A 37 27.69 -22.69 9.12
CA ARG A 37 28.24 -23.16 7.85
C ARG A 37 27.18 -23.14 6.74
N LEU A 38 25.95 -23.56 7.04
CA LEU A 38 24.81 -23.44 6.12
C LEU A 38 24.60 -21.99 5.67
N SER A 39 24.66 -21.04 6.61
CA SER A 39 24.50 -19.62 6.31
C SER A 39 25.57 -19.14 5.32
N ALA A 40 26.83 -19.52 5.53
CA ALA A 40 27.94 -19.17 4.65
C ALA A 40 27.77 -19.78 3.24
N ILE A 41 27.31 -21.04 3.15
CA ILE A 41 27.02 -21.71 1.88
C ILE A 41 25.92 -20.98 1.10
N ILE A 42 24.82 -20.60 1.77
CA ILE A 42 23.68 -19.92 1.13
C ILE A 42 24.11 -18.63 0.44
N VAL A 43 25.00 -17.85 1.07
CA VAL A 43 25.54 -16.62 0.47
C VAL A 43 26.28 -16.93 -0.84
N ARG A 44 26.99 -18.07 -0.92
CA ARG A 44 27.79 -18.46 -2.08
C ARG A 44 26.98 -19.13 -3.20
N LEU A 45 25.73 -19.54 -2.97
CA LEU A 45 24.85 -20.05 -4.03
C LEU A 45 24.62 -19.04 -5.16
N ASN A 46 24.83 -17.74 -4.89
CA ASN A 46 24.74 -16.66 -5.88
C ASN A 46 26.07 -15.88 -6.03
N ASP A 47 27.21 -16.54 -5.85
CA ASP A 47 28.54 -15.97 -6.07
C ASP A 47 28.72 -15.50 -7.53
N TRP A 48 29.61 -14.53 -7.76
CA TRP A 48 29.92 -14.08 -9.12
C TRP A 48 30.76 -15.09 -9.90
N VAL A 49 31.53 -15.96 -9.23
CA VAL A 49 32.34 -17.01 -9.85
C VAL A 49 31.49 -18.28 -10.05
N PRO A 50 31.32 -18.81 -11.27
CA PRO A 50 30.54 -20.02 -11.53
C PRO A 50 31.01 -21.26 -10.76
N GLN A 51 32.32 -21.49 -10.66
CA GLN A 51 32.91 -22.62 -9.95
C GLN A 51 32.58 -22.59 -8.45
N VAL A 52 32.61 -21.40 -7.84
CA VAL A 52 32.21 -21.20 -6.44
C VAL A 52 30.73 -21.50 -6.24
N ARG A 53 29.86 -21.13 -7.19
CA ARG A 53 28.43 -21.48 -7.12
C ARG A 53 28.21 -22.98 -7.19
N GLU A 54 28.92 -23.68 -8.06
CA GLU A 54 28.81 -25.14 -8.17
C GLU A 54 29.30 -25.84 -6.91
N ALA A 55 30.45 -25.42 -6.36
CA ALA A 55 30.93 -25.90 -5.07
C ALA A 55 29.92 -25.63 -3.94
N ALA A 56 29.23 -24.48 -3.96
CA ALA A 56 28.20 -24.15 -2.99
C ALA A 56 26.96 -25.03 -3.14
N LYS A 57 26.53 -25.37 -4.37
CA LYS A 57 25.42 -26.29 -4.62
C LYS A 57 25.73 -27.69 -4.08
N ILE A 58 26.95 -28.18 -4.31
CA ILE A 58 27.41 -29.46 -3.77
C ILE A 58 27.41 -29.44 -2.24
N ALA A 59 28.01 -28.40 -1.62
CA ALA A 59 28.03 -28.25 -0.17
C ALA A 59 26.63 -28.09 0.44
N PHE A 60 25.71 -27.41 -0.25
CA PHE A 60 24.32 -27.29 0.15
C PHE A 60 23.59 -28.63 0.08
N GLY A 61 23.92 -29.47 -0.92
CA GLY A 61 23.40 -30.83 -1.05
C GLY A 61 23.61 -31.68 0.20
N ASP A 62 24.73 -31.50 0.93
CA ASP A 62 24.99 -32.20 2.18
C ASP A 62 23.97 -31.85 3.31
N TYR A 63 23.27 -30.71 3.19
CA TYR A 63 22.21 -30.31 4.11
C TYR A 63 20.83 -30.81 3.68
N LEU A 64 20.65 -31.32 2.46
CA LEU A 64 19.35 -31.75 1.92
C LEU A 64 18.91 -33.12 2.46
N THR A 65 18.82 -33.24 3.78
CA THR A 65 18.33 -34.44 4.48
C THR A 65 17.46 -34.03 5.67
N PRO A 66 16.52 -34.89 6.14
CA PRO A 66 15.61 -34.53 7.24
C PRO A 66 16.33 -34.13 8.52
N LYS A 67 17.53 -34.68 8.76
CA LYS A 67 18.40 -34.37 9.91
C LYS A 67 18.65 -32.87 10.08
N TYR A 68 18.71 -32.11 8.99
CA TYR A 68 19.04 -30.68 9.01
C TYR A 68 17.84 -29.77 8.71
N ALA A 69 16.63 -30.32 8.65
CA ALA A 69 15.42 -29.58 8.29
C ALA A 69 15.17 -28.37 9.19
N THR A 70 15.41 -28.45 10.51
CA THR A 70 15.27 -27.31 11.42
C THR A 70 16.15 -26.12 11.02
N TRP A 71 17.40 -26.37 10.62
CA TRP A 71 18.30 -25.30 10.16
C TRP A 71 17.88 -24.76 8.79
N LEU A 72 17.42 -25.62 7.89
CA LEU A 72 16.89 -25.20 6.59
C LEU A 72 15.64 -24.32 6.73
N ILE A 73 14.71 -24.69 7.61
CA ILE A 73 13.50 -23.92 7.92
C ILE A 73 13.87 -22.54 8.48
N ALA A 74 14.83 -22.48 9.41
CA ALA A 74 15.32 -21.23 9.97
C ALA A 74 15.97 -20.31 8.90
N GLN A 75 16.55 -20.90 7.84
CA GLN A 75 17.21 -20.18 6.75
C GLN A 75 16.31 -19.91 5.54
N LEU A 76 15.01 -20.27 5.59
CA LEU A 76 14.06 -20.02 4.49
C LEU A 76 14.06 -18.58 3.97
N PRO A 77 14.13 -17.52 4.82
CA PRO A 77 14.18 -16.15 4.30
C PRO A 77 15.39 -15.91 3.38
N ALA A 78 16.57 -16.42 3.74
CA ALA A 78 17.79 -16.27 2.95
C ALA A 78 17.74 -17.12 1.67
N LEU A 79 17.22 -18.34 1.77
CA LEU A 79 17.05 -19.25 0.64
C LEU A 79 16.08 -18.70 -0.41
N LEU A 80 14.90 -18.23 0.01
CA LEU A 80 13.89 -17.69 -0.91
C LEU A 80 14.31 -16.35 -1.51
N ALA A 81 15.15 -15.57 -0.82
CA ALA A 81 15.74 -14.36 -1.40
C ALA A 81 16.65 -14.64 -2.61
N LEU A 82 17.11 -15.89 -2.80
CA LEU A 82 17.89 -16.29 -3.98
C LEU A 82 17.07 -16.24 -5.28
N GLU A 83 15.73 -16.38 -5.23
CA GLU A 83 14.87 -16.26 -6.42
C GLU A 83 14.94 -14.88 -7.08
N MET A 84 15.17 -13.83 -6.29
CA MET A 84 15.27 -12.46 -6.79
C MET A 84 16.66 -12.15 -7.38
N ARG A 85 17.61 -13.08 -7.28
CA ARG A 85 18.98 -12.88 -7.76
C ARG A 85 19.12 -13.41 -9.17
N LYS A 86 19.76 -12.62 -10.04
CA LYS A 86 19.82 -12.88 -11.49
C LYS A 86 21.08 -13.62 -11.96
N ARG A 87 22.04 -13.93 -11.08
CA ARG A 87 23.33 -14.49 -11.50
C ARG A 87 23.32 -16.00 -11.71
N GLU A 88 22.30 -16.67 -11.19
CA GLU A 88 22.10 -18.11 -11.28
C GLU A 88 20.61 -18.42 -11.22
N ASN A 89 20.19 -19.49 -11.88
CA ASN A 89 18.84 -20.00 -11.72
C ASN A 89 18.79 -20.97 -10.53
N ASN A 90 18.45 -20.45 -9.34
CA ASN A 90 18.38 -21.24 -8.10
C ASN A 90 17.11 -22.09 -7.96
N ARG A 91 16.27 -22.16 -9.00
CA ARG A 91 14.99 -22.88 -8.95
C ARG A 91 15.17 -24.36 -8.61
N VAL A 92 16.15 -25.04 -9.20
CA VAL A 92 16.40 -26.46 -8.91
C VAL A 92 16.75 -26.69 -7.43
N THR A 93 17.57 -25.81 -6.85
CA THR A 93 17.93 -25.88 -5.42
C THR A 93 16.71 -25.70 -4.52
N LEU A 94 15.82 -24.77 -4.87
CA LEU A 94 14.60 -24.50 -4.11
C LEU A 94 13.54 -25.60 -4.30
N ASP A 95 13.43 -26.18 -5.49
CA ASP A 95 12.56 -27.32 -5.76
C ASP A 95 13.01 -28.54 -4.94
N ASN A 96 14.32 -28.81 -4.87
CA ASN A 96 14.87 -29.88 -4.02
C ASN A 96 14.63 -29.63 -2.53
N LEU A 97 14.78 -28.39 -2.07
CA LEU A 97 14.42 -28.01 -0.70
C LEU A 97 12.93 -28.24 -0.43
N GLN A 98 12.05 -27.82 -1.34
CA GLN A 98 10.61 -28.02 -1.19
C GLN A 98 10.27 -29.52 -1.12
N ALA A 99 10.88 -30.34 -1.98
CA ALA A 99 10.69 -31.79 -1.98
C ALA A 99 11.14 -32.42 -0.66
N LEU A 100 12.28 -31.99 -0.10
CA LEU A 100 12.73 -32.44 1.22
C LEU A 100 11.76 -32.04 2.34
N LEU A 101 11.31 -30.78 2.35
CA LEU A 101 10.38 -30.30 3.38
C LEU A 101 9.03 -31.02 3.33
N ALA A 102 8.65 -31.58 2.18
CA ALA A 102 7.43 -32.35 1.99
C ALA A 102 7.53 -33.81 2.44
N THR A 103 8.71 -34.30 2.86
CA THR A 103 8.84 -35.68 3.37
C THR A 103 8.20 -35.82 4.75
N PRO A 104 7.66 -37.01 5.10
CA PRO A 104 6.98 -37.24 6.38
C PRO A 104 7.79 -36.84 7.61
N GLU A 105 9.11 -36.99 7.58
CA GLU A 105 10.02 -36.64 8.68
C GLU A 105 10.12 -35.11 8.89
N CYS A 106 9.94 -34.31 7.83
CA CYS A 106 10.06 -32.86 7.87
C CYS A 106 8.73 -32.16 8.19
N LEU A 107 7.58 -32.79 7.93
CA LEU A 107 6.26 -32.16 8.15
C LEU A 107 6.04 -31.71 9.60
N PRO A 108 6.38 -32.51 10.64
CA PRO A 108 6.25 -32.09 12.04
C PRO A 108 7.13 -30.88 12.40
N LEU A 109 8.19 -30.62 11.64
CA LEU A 109 9.06 -29.45 11.81
C LEU A 109 8.52 -28.23 11.06
N CYS A 110 7.86 -28.44 9.92
CA CYS A 110 7.23 -27.37 9.14
C CYS A 110 5.97 -26.80 9.81
N ALA A 111 5.15 -27.65 10.42
CA ALA A 111 3.90 -27.28 11.07
C ALA A 111 4.03 -26.15 12.11
N PRO A 112 4.95 -26.21 13.11
CA PRO A 112 5.11 -25.14 14.09
C PRO A 112 5.74 -23.86 13.52
N ALA A 113 6.41 -23.94 12.37
CA ALA A 113 7.02 -22.78 11.72
C ALA A 113 6.02 -21.95 10.91
N LEU A 114 4.92 -22.55 10.43
CA LEU A 114 3.92 -21.85 9.62
C LEU A 114 3.29 -20.64 10.35
N PRO A 115 2.74 -20.74 11.57
CA PRO A 115 1.98 -19.64 12.20
C PRO A 115 2.77 -18.34 12.40
N THR A 116 4.10 -18.44 12.57
CA THR A 116 4.99 -17.29 12.79
C THR A 116 5.62 -16.78 11.48
N SER A 117 5.49 -17.53 10.39
CA SER A 117 6.06 -17.19 9.09
C SER A 117 5.26 -16.11 8.37
N ARG A 118 5.92 -15.38 7.46
CA ARG A 118 5.29 -14.39 6.58
C ARG A 118 5.83 -14.48 5.16
N GLY A 119 5.12 -13.88 4.20
CA GLY A 119 5.62 -13.66 2.85
C GLY A 119 5.83 -14.98 2.11
N GLN A 120 6.98 -15.12 1.45
CA GLN A 120 7.28 -16.33 0.67
C GLN A 120 7.48 -17.56 1.57
N CYS A 121 8.03 -17.39 2.80
CA CYS A 121 8.23 -18.49 3.74
C CYS A 121 6.90 -19.13 4.13
N ALA A 122 5.92 -18.33 4.56
CA ALA A 122 4.59 -18.82 4.92
C ALA A 122 3.90 -19.52 3.74
N ARG A 123 4.03 -18.97 2.53
CA ARG A 123 3.45 -19.55 1.31
C ARG A 123 4.07 -20.88 0.94
N LEU A 124 5.39 -21.02 1.06
CA LEU A 124 6.08 -22.29 0.85
C LEU A 124 5.64 -23.33 1.87
N LEU A 125 5.72 -23.01 3.17
CA LEU A 125 5.35 -23.92 4.25
C LEU A 125 3.88 -24.35 4.16
N PHE A 126 2.97 -23.42 3.87
CA PHE A 126 1.56 -23.74 3.65
C PHE A 126 1.39 -24.73 2.48
N ARG A 127 2.07 -24.49 1.34
CA ARG A 127 1.98 -25.39 0.18
C ARG A 127 2.49 -26.78 0.51
N VAL A 128 3.66 -26.86 1.15
CA VAL A 128 4.28 -28.12 1.58
C VAL A 128 3.33 -28.90 2.48
N LEU A 129 2.79 -28.27 3.53
CA LEU A 129 1.87 -28.92 4.45
C LEU A 129 0.55 -29.32 3.76
N ALA A 130 -0.05 -28.42 2.98
CA ALA A 130 -1.33 -28.68 2.30
C ALA A 130 -1.25 -29.87 1.32
N GLN A 131 -0.11 -30.05 0.64
CA GLN A 131 0.09 -31.11 -0.34
C GLN A 131 0.38 -32.48 0.28
N SER A 132 0.88 -32.49 1.53
CA SER A 132 1.28 -33.72 2.21
C SER A 132 0.27 -34.23 3.24
N MET A 133 -0.85 -33.53 3.44
CA MET A 133 -1.90 -33.95 4.36
C MET A 133 -2.81 -35.02 3.75
N THR A 134 -3.27 -35.94 4.59
CA THR A 134 -4.36 -36.86 4.26
C THR A 134 -5.70 -36.10 4.13
N ASP A 135 -6.70 -36.71 3.49
CA ASP A 135 -8.01 -36.08 3.33
C ASP A 135 -8.66 -35.71 4.68
N ASP A 136 -8.49 -36.55 5.70
CA ASP A 136 -9.02 -36.33 7.06
C ASP A 136 -8.35 -35.14 7.79
N GLU A 137 -7.06 -34.90 7.53
CA GLU A 137 -6.29 -33.80 8.12
C GLU A 137 -6.44 -32.49 7.34
N ARG A 138 -6.77 -32.59 6.04
CA ARG A 138 -6.78 -31.47 5.11
C ARG A 138 -7.83 -30.43 5.48
N GLU A 139 -9.04 -30.87 5.85
CA GLU A 139 -10.09 -29.95 6.27
C GLU A 139 -9.69 -29.09 7.48
N PRO A 140 -9.38 -29.66 8.67
CA PRO A 140 -9.08 -28.85 9.85
C PRO A 140 -7.89 -27.91 9.62
N PHE A 141 -6.89 -28.34 8.84
CA PHE A 141 -5.75 -27.50 8.47
C PHE A 141 -6.13 -26.30 7.61
N LEU A 142 -6.95 -26.51 6.56
CA LEU A 142 -7.38 -25.42 5.68
C LEU A 142 -8.24 -24.42 6.45
N ILE A 143 -9.17 -24.89 7.29
CA ILE A 143 -10.01 -24.02 8.12
C ILE A 143 -9.15 -23.21 9.10
N MET A 144 -8.20 -23.83 9.80
CA MET A 144 -7.25 -23.13 10.66
C MET A 144 -6.44 -22.08 9.89
N SER A 145 -6.00 -22.41 8.68
CA SER A 145 -5.17 -21.53 7.84
C SER A 145 -5.92 -20.29 7.34
N LEU A 146 -7.25 -20.26 7.38
CA LEU A 146 -8.03 -19.05 7.10
C LEU A 146 -7.78 -17.92 8.12
N HIS A 147 -7.27 -18.24 9.31
CA HIS A 147 -6.91 -17.27 10.34
C HIS A 147 -5.46 -16.77 10.24
N HIS A 148 -4.68 -17.26 9.26
CA HIS A 148 -3.26 -16.94 9.16
C HIS A 148 -3.01 -15.43 8.93
N PRO A 149 -1.95 -14.82 9.52
CA PRO A 149 -1.65 -13.40 9.33
C PRO A 149 -1.30 -13.05 7.86
N ASP A 150 -0.65 -13.97 7.14
CA ASP A 150 -0.37 -13.81 5.72
C ASP A 150 -1.64 -13.98 4.87
N PHE A 151 -2.00 -12.93 4.13
CA PHE A 151 -3.18 -12.93 3.27
C PHE A 151 -3.13 -13.99 2.15
N SER A 152 -1.96 -14.28 1.59
CA SER A 152 -1.86 -15.25 0.49
C SER A 152 -2.11 -16.67 0.98
N VAL A 153 -1.69 -16.98 2.21
CA VAL A 153 -2.04 -18.23 2.89
C VAL A 153 -3.56 -18.33 3.05
N ARG A 154 -4.22 -17.30 3.58
CA ARG A 154 -5.69 -17.30 3.74
C ARG A 154 -6.43 -17.50 2.41
N ARG A 155 -5.96 -16.85 1.34
CA ARG A 155 -6.53 -17.01 0.00
C ARG A 155 -6.33 -18.44 -0.52
N ALA A 156 -5.15 -19.01 -0.36
CA ALA A 156 -4.87 -20.38 -0.79
C ALA A 156 -5.67 -21.41 0.03
N ALA A 157 -5.83 -21.16 1.33
CA ALA A 157 -6.67 -21.97 2.21
C ALA A 157 -8.14 -21.94 1.79
N LEU A 158 -8.69 -20.77 1.46
CA LEU A 158 -10.05 -20.66 0.93
C LEU A 158 -10.20 -21.43 -0.40
N GLY A 159 -9.23 -21.28 -1.31
CA GLY A 159 -9.23 -22.02 -2.58
C GLY A 159 -9.22 -23.53 -2.39
N GLY A 160 -8.34 -24.05 -1.53
CA GLY A 160 -8.29 -25.47 -1.19
C GLY A 160 -9.56 -25.95 -0.49
N ALA A 161 -10.20 -25.10 0.33
CA ALA A 161 -11.44 -25.46 1.01
C ALA A 161 -12.62 -25.60 0.04
N MET A 162 -12.57 -25.03 -1.16
CA MET A 162 -13.61 -25.21 -2.18
C MET A 162 -13.55 -26.59 -2.85
N GLU A 163 -12.45 -27.33 -2.69
CA GLU A 163 -12.30 -28.71 -3.17
C GLU A 163 -12.79 -29.74 -2.14
N LEU A 164 -13.14 -29.31 -0.92
CA LEU A 164 -13.64 -30.16 0.14
C LEU A 164 -15.15 -30.45 -0.01
N PRO A 165 -15.70 -31.42 0.76
CA PRO A 165 -17.14 -31.62 0.84
C PRO A 165 -17.91 -30.33 1.14
N GLN A 166 -19.17 -30.27 0.67
CA GLN A 166 -19.98 -29.06 0.66
C GLN A 166 -20.07 -28.35 2.02
N ASP A 167 -20.20 -29.10 3.12
CA ASP A 167 -20.30 -28.52 4.47
C ASP A 167 -19.02 -27.80 4.89
N ALA A 168 -17.85 -28.37 4.58
CA ALA A 168 -16.56 -27.77 4.86
C ALA A 168 -16.32 -26.51 4.02
N ALA A 169 -16.66 -26.57 2.73
CA ALA A 169 -16.60 -25.43 1.83
C ALA A 169 -17.51 -24.28 2.33
N GLN A 170 -18.72 -24.60 2.78
CA GLN A 170 -19.64 -23.61 3.36
C GLN A 170 -19.10 -22.96 4.63
N ARG A 171 -18.46 -23.73 5.53
CA ARG A 171 -17.77 -23.17 6.70
C ARG A 171 -16.66 -22.19 6.30
N ALA A 172 -15.85 -22.55 5.31
CA ALA A 172 -14.78 -21.67 4.81
C ALA A 172 -15.31 -20.39 4.16
N VAL A 173 -16.41 -20.50 3.39
CA VAL A 173 -17.12 -19.36 2.81
C VAL A 173 -17.65 -18.44 3.90
N ALA A 174 -18.35 -18.97 4.91
CA ALA A 174 -18.89 -18.19 6.02
C ALA A 174 -17.78 -17.44 6.76
N PHE A 175 -16.65 -18.09 7.01
CA PHE A 175 -15.48 -17.45 7.60
C PHE A 175 -14.96 -16.29 6.74
N GLY A 176 -14.79 -16.50 5.44
CA GLY A 176 -14.26 -15.47 4.56
C GLY A 176 -15.21 -14.29 4.37
N LEU A 177 -16.54 -14.50 4.38
CA LEU A 177 -17.56 -13.45 4.39
C LEU A 177 -17.47 -12.56 5.64
N ALA A 178 -17.15 -13.15 6.80
CA ALA A 178 -16.97 -12.42 8.07
C ALA A 178 -15.59 -11.73 8.19
N SER A 179 -14.71 -11.89 7.21
CA SER A 179 -13.33 -11.38 7.30
C SER A 179 -13.24 -9.86 7.23
N ASN A 180 -12.30 -9.27 7.96
CA ASN A 180 -11.92 -7.86 7.77
C ASN A 180 -11.22 -7.59 6.42
N SER A 181 -10.73 -8.64 5.74
CA SER A 181 -10.11 -8.52 4.43
C SER A 181 -11.16 -8.40 3.33
N ALA A 182 -11.24 -7.23 2.67
CA ALA A 182 -12.17 -7.01 1.56
C ALA A 182 -11.99 -8.04 0.43
N ILE A 183 -10.74 -8.42 0.12
CA ILE A 183 -10.46 -9.40 -0.93
C ILE A 183 -10.98 -10.79 -0.54
N LEU A 184 -10.80 -11.21 0.73
CA LEU A 184 -11.28 -12.51 1.18
C LEU A 184 -12.82 -12.54 1.19
N ARG A 185 -13.46 -11.47 1.70
CA ARG A 185 -14.92 -11.30 1.62
C ARG A 185 -15.43 -11.41 0.18
N ARG A 186 -14.76 -10.76 -0.77
CA ARG A 186 -15.13 -10.78 -2.19
C ARG A 186 -15.04 -12.18 -2.78
N LEU A 187 -13.97 -12.93 -2.49
CA LEU A 187 -13.81 -14.29 -2.98
C LEU A 187 -14.91 -15.20 -2.40
N SER A 188 -15.14 -15.13 -1.10
CA SER A 188 -16.22 -15.90 -0.45
C SER A 188 -17.60 -15.52 -0.95
N PHE A 189 -17.85 -14.24 -1.26
CA PHE A 189 -19.08 -13.79 -1.91
C PHE A 189 -19.28 -14.42 -3.29
N LEU A 190 -18.23 -14.49 -4.11
CA LEU A 190 -18.31 -15.10 -5.45
C LEU A 190 -18.65 -16.59 -5.41
N GLU A 191 -18.25 -17.29 -4.34
CA GLU A 191 -18.65 -18.67 -4.11
C GLU A 191 -20.08 -18.76 -3.56
N ALA A 192 -20.38 -17.98 -2.51
CA ALA A 192 -21.68 -17.98 -1.85
C ALA A 192 -22.83 -17.58 -2.78
N VAL A 193 -22.63 -16.58 -3.66
CA VAL A 193 -23.69 -16.05 -4.53
C VAL A 193 -24.16 -17.06 -5.58
N ARG A 194 -23.40 -18.14 -5.82
CA ARG A 194 -23.81 -19.24 -6.70
C ARG A 194 -24.94 -20.06 -6.09
N ILE A 195 -24.98 -20.16 -4.75
CA ILE A 195 -26.01 -20.89 -4.02
C ILE A 195 -27.31 -20.07 -4.04
N PRO A 196 -28.46 -20.63 -4.48
CA PRO A 196 -29.72 -19.87 -4.55
C PRO A 196 -30.23 -19.40 -3.18
N SER A 197 -30.07 -20.24 -2.16
CA SER A 197 -30.54 -19.98 -0.80
C SER A 197 -29.85 -18.75 -0.21
N GLY A 198 -30.61 -17.72 0.15
CA GLY A 198 -30.10 -16.48 0.77
C GLY A 198 -29.35 -15.53 -0.18
N ARG A 199 -29.31 -15.83 -1.48
CA ARG A 199 -28.57 -15.05 -2.49
C ARG A 199 -28.95 -13.57 -2.49
N THR A 200 -30.25 -13.27 -2.50
CA THR A 200 -30.75 -11.88 -2.56
C THR A 200 -30.21 -11.08 -1.38
N ARG A 201 -30.41 -11.58 -0.15
CA ARG A 201 -29.91 -10.93 1.07
C ARG A 201 -28.40 -10.73 1.04
N LEU A 202 -27.65 -11.73 0.58
CA LEU A 202 -26.20 -11.62 0.45
C LEU A 202 -25.77 -10.50 -0.52
N ILE A 203 -26.46 -10.38 -1.66
CA ILE A 203 -26.21 -9.30 -2.63
C ILE A 203 -26.55 -7.95 -2.01
N GLU A 204 -27.69 -7.83 -1.33
CA GLU A 204 -28.09 -6.60 -0.63
C GLU A 204 -27.07 -6.15 0.43
N ASP A 205 -26.55 -7.09 1.21
CA ASP A 205 -25.51 -6.82 2.21
C ASP A 205 -24.22 -6.32 1.53
N PHE A 206 -23.79 -6.98 0.45
CA PHE A 206 -22.57 -6.62 -0.30
C PHE A 206 -22.69 -5.34 -1.13
N LEU A 207 -23.89 -4.95 -1.55
CA LEU A 207 -24.17 -3.65 -2.16
C LEU A 207 -23.85 -2.51 -1.18
N THR A 208 -23.88 -2.79 0.12
CA THR A 208 -23.50 -1.85 1.18
C THR A 208 -22.16 -2.19 1.85
N ASP A 209 -21.28 -2.98 1.21
CA ASP A 209 -19.94 -3.22 1.73
C ASP A 209 -19.12 -1.91 1.74
N PRO A 210 -18.32 -1.64 2.79
CA PRO A 210 -17.46 -0.45 2.83
C PRO A 210 -16.44 -0.38 1.69
N SER A 211 -16.05 -1.52 1.10
CA SER A 211 -15.10 -1.60 0.00
C SER A 211 -15.77 -1.34 -1.36
N PRO A 212 -15.27 -0.36 -2.15
CA PRO A 212 -15.77 -0.11 -3.50
C PRO A 212 -15.67 -1.33 -4.43
N ALA A 213 -14.62 -2.13 -4.29
CA ALA A 213 -14.44 -3.33 -5.11
C ALA A 213 -15.50 -4.40 -4.82
N ASN A 214 -15.92 -4.52 -3.56
CA ASN A 214 -16.97 -5.47 -3.17
C ASN A 214 -18.34 -5.01 -3.66
N ARG A 215 -18.65 -3.71 -3.54
CA ARG A 215 -19.88 -3.13 -4.09
C ARG A 215 -19.96 -3.27 -5.61
N SER A 216 -18.86 -3.04 -6.32
CA SER A 216 -18.82 -3.26 -7.78
C SER A 216 -19.11 -4.72 -8.15
N THR A 217 -18.55 -5.69 -7.42
CA THR A 217 -18.89 -7.11 -7.58
C THR A 217 -20.36 -7.39 -7.22
N ALA A 218 -20.90 -6.74 -6.19
CA ALA A 218 -22.31 -6.85 -5.81
C ALA A 218 -23.25 -6.27 -6.87
N LEU A 219 -22.91 -5.14 -7.49
CA LEU A 219 -23.67 -4.52 -8.58
C LEU A 219 -23.73 -5.43 -9.81
N TRP A 220 -22.63 -6.09 -10.16
CA TRP A 220 -22.63 -7.14 -11.18
C TRP A 220 -23.59 -8.29 -10.82
N ALA A 221 -23.53 -8.77 -9.57
CA ALA A 221 -24.39 -9.85 -9.11
C ALA A 221 -25.87 -9.43 -9.08
N ALA A 222 -26.15 -8.20 -8.67
CA ALA A 222 -27.49 -7.63 -8.64
C ALA A 222 -28.11 -7.60 -10.03
N LYS A 223 -27.37 -7.13 -11.04
CA LYS A 223 -27.77 -7.19 -12.45
C LYS A 223 -28.01 -8.63 -12.92
N LYS A 224 -27.14 -9.57 -12.53
CA LYS A 224 -27.23 -10.97 -12.95
C LYS A 224 -28.42 -11.72 -12.33
N TYR A 225 -28.77 -11.41 -11.08
CA TYR A 225 -29.73 -12.17 -10.29
C TYR A 225 -31.01 -11.40 -9.95
N GLY A 226 -31.22 -10.22 -10.55
CA GLY A 226 -32.46 -9.47 -10.44
C GLY A 226 -32.69 -8.77 -9.09
N VAL A 227 -31.61 -8.35 -8.42
CA VAL A 227 -31.70 -7.50 -7.21
C VAL A 227 -31.61 -6.04 -7.65
N ASP A 228 -32.50 -5.19 -7.15
CA ASP A 228 -32.52 -3.75 -7.46
C ASP A 228 -31.63 -2.95 -6.47
N PRO A 229 -30.46 -2.46 -6.89
CA PRO A 229 -29.58 -1.68 -6.02
C PRO A 229 -30.19 -0.34 -5.57
N LEU A 230 -31.05 0.26 -6.40
CA LEU A 230 -31.71 1.52 -6.08
C LEU A 230 -32.70 1.32 -4.93
N HIS A 231 -33.49 0.25 -4.98
CA HIS A 231 -34.39 -0.12 -3.88
C HIS A 231 -33.63 -0.34 -2.57
N VAL A 232 -32.49 -1.03 -2.62
CA VAL A 232 -31.62 -1.24 -1.45
C VAL A 232 -31.15 0.10 -0.88
N LEU A 233 -30.61 0.98 -1.73
CA LEU A 233 -30.15 2.31 -1.31
C LEU A 233 -31.29 3.13 -0.68
N GLN A 234 -32.43 3.21 -1.35
CA GLN A 234 -33.60 3.96 -0.87
C GLN A 234 -34.09 3.44 0.48
N THR A 235 -34.11 2.12 0.66
CA THR A 235 -34.49 1.49 1.94
C THR A 235 -33.52 1.87 3.05
N ARG A 236 -32.21 1.90 2.77
CA ARG A 236 -31.20 2.31 3.75
C ARG A 236 -31.29 3.79 4.11
N LEU A 237 -31.49 4.67 3.12
CA LEU A 237 -31.59 6.12 3.34
C LEU A 237 -32.87 6.54 4.08
N ARG A 238 -33.96 5.76 3.98
CA ARG A 238 -35.19 5.96 4.78
C ARG A 238 -35.05 5.49 6.24
N GLY A 239 -34.03 4.69 6.53
CA GLY A 239 -33.76 4.20 7.87
C GLY A 239 -33.03 5.22 8.74
N LYS A 240 -32.56 4.77 9.91
CA LYS A 240 -31.69 5.56 10.78
C LYS A 240 -30.32 5.76 10.13
N THR A 241 -29.71 6.92 10.37
CA THR A 241 -28.31 7.19 10.04
C THR A 241 -27.38 6.12 10.64
N PRO A 242 -26.28 5.74 9.97
CA PRO A 242 -25.40 4.69 10.43
C PRO A 242 -24.64 5.01 11.72
N ASP A 243 -24.37 3.98 12.53
CA ASP A 243 -23.62 4.12 13.78
C ASP A 243 -22.11 3.81 13.59
N THR A 244 -21.74 3.13 12.50
CA THR A 244 -20.36 2.69 12.25
C THR A 244 -19.77 3.28 10.97
N LYS A 245 -18.44 3.48 10.97
CA LYS A 245 -17.69 3.89 9.77
C LYS A 245 -17.97 2.99 8.56
N ALA A 246 -18.03 1.67 8.77
CA ALA A 246 -18.20 0.71 7.68
C ALA A 246 -19.56 0.89 6.99
N GLN A 247 -20.63 1.06 7.76
CA GLN A 247 -21.98 1.29 7.24
C GLN A 247 -22.07 2.65 6.51
N TRP A 248 -21.46 3.71 7.05
CA TRP A 248 -21.38 5.01 6.37
C TRP A 248 -20.71 4.89 4.99
N LEU A 249 -19.54 4.26 4.92
CA LEU A 249 -18.82 4.06 3.67
C LEU A 249 -19.58 3.17 2.69
N GLY A 250 -20.34 2.19 3.20
CA GLY A 250 -21.18 1.31 2.41
C GLY A 250 -22.33 2.04 1.71
N ILE A 251 -23.14 2.76 2.48
CA ILE A 251 -24.36 3.42 1.98
C ILE A 251 -24.01 4.63 1.11
N LEU A 252 -23.15 5.53 1.59
CA LEU A 252 -22.71 6.68 0.78
C LEU A 252 -21.92 6.23 -0.45
N GLY A 253 -21.16 5.13 -0.31
CA GLY A 253 -20.43 4.54 -1.42
C GLY A 253 -21.38 4.01 -2.50
N LEU A 254 -22.45 3.31 -2.11
CA LEU A 254 -23.48 2.87 -3.04
C LEU A 254 -24.20 4.05 -3.71
N ALA A 255 -24.51 5.11 -2.97
CA ALA A 255 -25.10 6.33 -3.54
C ALA A 255 -24.20 6.94 -4.62
N LYS A 256 -22.90 7.04 -4.35
CA LYS A 256 -21.90 7.47 -5.32
C LYS A 256 -21.84 6.55 -6.54
N ASP A 257 -21.77 5.23 -6.33
CA ASP A 257 -21.65 4.24 -7.40
C ASP A 257 -22.90 4.23 -8.32
N LEU A 258 -24.06 4.58 -7.78
CA LEU A 258 -25.33 4.71 -8.54
C LEU A 258 -25.60 6.13 -9.05
N ASN A 259 -24.74 7.10 -8.74
CA ASN A 259 -24.96 8.53 -9.02
C ASN A 259 -26.31 9.05 -8.51
N MET A 260 -26.68 8.64 -7.29
CA MET A 260 -27.95 9.04 -6.66
C MET A 260 -27.71 10.13 -5.60
N PRO A 261 -28.62 11.12 -5.50
CA PRO A 261 -28.52 12.14 -4.46
C PRO A 261 -28.69 11.53 -3.08
N VAL A 262 -27.95 12.08 -2.11
CA VAL A 262 -28.06 11.74 -0.69
C VAL A 262 -28.78 12.89 0.02
N PRO A 263 -29.72 12.60 0.95
CA PRO A 263 -30.39 13.63 1.73
C PRO A 263 -29.40 14.55 2.47
N GLU A 264 -29.74 15.84 2.57
CA GLU A 264 -28.84 16.86 3.13
C GLU A 264 -28.49 16.61 4.61
N ASP A 265 -29.46 16.13 5.39
CA ASP A 265 -29.29 15.74 6.79
C ASP A 265 -28.29 14.58 6.94
N TRP A 266 -28.33 13.60 6.02
CA TRP A 266 -27.35 12.51 5.98
C TRP A 266 -25.94 13.02 5.68
N LEU A 267 -25.81 13.98 4.76
CA LEU A 267 -24.52 14.54 4.39
C LEU A 267 -23.93 15.42 5.50
N ALA A 268 -24.76 16.22 6.16
CA ALA A 268 -24.37 16.99 7.35
C ALA A 268 -23.87 16.05 8.46
N ALA A 269 -24.65 15.01 8.79
CA ALA A 269 -24.27 14.02 9.80
C ALA A 269 -22.99 13.24 9.43
N ALA A 270 -22.76 12.99 8.13
CA ALA A 270 -21.55 12.36 7.64
C ALA A 270 -20.31 13.26 7.72
N LEU A 271 -20.47 14.58 7.50
CA LEU A 271 -19.40 15.58 7.66
C LEU A 271 -18.98 15.76 9.12
N GLU A 272 -19.86 15.48 10.08
CA GLU A 272 -19.53 15.52 11.51
C GLU A 272 -18.81 14.25 12.02
N GLN A 273 -18.76 13.18 11.22
CA GLN A 273 -18.12 11.94 11.63
C GLN A 273 -16.63 12.14 11.88
N LYS A 274 -16.10 11.49 12.92
CA LYS A 274 -14.66 11.49 13.23
C LYS A 274 -13.81 10.92 12.09
N SER A 275 -14.39 10.06 11.25
CA SER A 275 -13.67 9.40 10.16
C SER A 275 -13.48 10.32 8.95
N GLY A 276 -12.24 10.72 8.68
CA GLY A 276 -11.90 11.48 7.47
C GLY A 276 -12.22 10.76 6.16
N ALA A 277 -12.30 9.42 6.15
CA ALA A 277 -12.74 8.67 4.96
C ALA A 277 -14.23 8.90 4.64
N VAL A 278 -15.08 9.04 5.67
CA VAL A 278 -16.52 9.34 5.49
C VAL A 278 -16.69 10.78 5.00
N ARG A 279 -16.02 11.74 5.66
CA ARG A 279 -16.04 13.15 5.25
C ARG A 279 -15.53 13.35 3.82
N SER A 280 -14.41 12.71 3.45
CA SER A 280 -13.88 12.73 2.09
C SER A 280 -14.85 12.12 1.08
N LEU A 281 -15.61 11.07 1.44
CA LEU A 281 -16.61 10.50 0.55
C LEU A 281 -17.77 11.47 0.28
N VAL A 282 -18.23 12.21 1.29
CA VAL A 282 -19.23 13.28 1.10
C VAL A 282 -18.74 14.32 0.10
N LEU A 283 -17.51 14.80 0.25
CA LEU A 283 -16.92 15.77 -0.68
C LEU A 283 -16.78 15.21 -2.11
N ASN A 284 -16.59 13.90 -2.26
CA ASN A 284 -16.57 13.27 -3.58
C ASN A 284 -17.97 13.12 -4.21
N ILE A 285 -19.03 13.13 -3.40
CA ILE A 285 -20.42 13.05 -3.88
C ILE A 285 -20.90 14.43 -4.32
N GLU A 286 -20.61 15.48 -3.55
CA GLU A 286 -21.19 16.81 -3.79
C GLU A 286 -20.19 17.93 -4.07
N GLY A 287 -18.88 17.67 -3.92
CA GLY A 287 -17.87 18.72 -3.95
C GLY A 287 -17.87 19.52 -5.25
N GLY A 288 -18.15 18.87 -6.38
CA GLY A 288 -18.18 19.51 -7.70
C GLY A 288 -19.20 20.64 -7.84
N ASP A 289 -20.30 20.60 -7.08
CA ASP A 289 -21.36 21.62 -7.15
C ASP A 289 -21.32 22.59 -5.96
N ARG A 290 -20.43 22.34 -4.99
CA ARG A 290 -20.44 23.04 -3.69
C ARG A 290 -19.01 23.46 -3.28
N PRO A 291 -18.43 24.47 -3.95
CA PRO A 291 -17.05 24.92 -3.68
C PRO A 291 -16.83 25.35 -2.24
N ALA A 292 -17.85 25.89 -1.55
CA ALA A 292 -17.76 26.23 -0.13
C ALA A 292 -17.38 25.03 0.75
N ARG A 293 -17.91 23.83 0.48
CA ARG A 293 -17.57 22.60 1.24
C ARG A 293 -16.12 22.18 0.98
N LEU A 294 -15.66 22.32 -0.25
CA LEU A 294 -14.27 22.04 -0.62
C LEU A 294 -13.29 23.03 0.02
N ILE A 295 -13.68 24.29 0.18
CA ILE A 295 -12.90 25.30 0.92
C ILE A 295 -12.87 24.97 2.42
N CYS A 296 -13.95 24.51 3.03
CA CYS A 296 -13.87 24.02 4.41
C CYS A 296 -12.94 22.79 4.54
N ALA A 297 -12.89 21.93 3.52
CA ALA A 297 -12.08 20.71 3.53
C ALA A 297 -10.57 20.97 3.57
N ILE A 298 -10.08 22.10 3.05
CA ILE A 298 -8.64 22.44 3.11
C ILE A 298 -8.16 22.75 4.55
N ALA A 299 -9.09 23.04 5.47
CA ALA A 299 -8.81 23.19 6.90
C ALA A 299 -8.81 21.85 7.65
N ASP A 300 -9.29 20.75 7.04
CA ASP A 300 -9.48 19.49 7.75
C ASP A 300 -8.13 18.85 8.14
N PRO A 301 -7.97 18.36 9.38
CA PRO A 301 -6.72 17.72 9.82
C PRO A 301 -6.45 16.39 9.09
N SER A 302 -7.48 15.72 8.58
CA SER A 302 -7.35 14.48 7.83
C SER A 302 -6.74 14.73 6.46
N LYS A 303 -5.61 14.05 6.17
CA LYS A 303 -4.95 14.10 4.86
C LYS A 303 -5.91 13.79 3.70
N SER A 304 -6.76 12.76 3.82
CA SER A 304 -7.68 12.39 2.74
C SER A 304 -8.73 13.45 2.46
N VAL A 305 -9.23 14.13 3.49
CA VAL A 305 -10.22 15.21 3.34
C VAL A 305 -9.58 16.42 2.69
N PHE A 306 -8.39 16.83 3.18
CA PHE A 306 -7.59 17.88 2.57
C PHE A 306 -7.32 17.63 1.09
N GLU A 307 -6.81 16.44 0.74
CA GLU A 307 -6.50 16.07 -0.65
C GLU A 307 -7.75 16.06 -1.54
N THR A 308 -8.90 15.63 -1.00
CA THR A 308 -10.18 15.69 -1.71
C THR A 308 -10.61 17.12 -1.96
N GLY A 309 -10.48 18.00 -0.95
CA GLY A 309 -10.75 19.44 -1.08
C GLY A 309 -9.92 20.09 -2.17
N VAL A 310 -8.59 19.89 -2.11
CA VAL A 310 -7.65 20.41 -3.12
C VAL A 310 -7.99 19.89 -4.51
N THR A 311 -8.26 18.59 -4.64
CA THR A 311 -8.57 17.99 -5.95
C THR A 311 -9.86 18.52 -6.54
N GLY A 312 -10.92 18.66 -5.71
CA GLY A 312 -12.19 19.23 -6.15
C GLY A 312 -12.05 20.69 -6.57
N LEU A 313 -11.30 21.50 -5.82
CA LEU A 313 -11.11 22.92 -6.12
C LEU A 313 -10.40 23.16 -7.46
N ARG A 314 -9.52 22.26 -7.90
CA ARG A 314 -8.85 22.37 -9.21
C ARG A 314 -9.81 22.36 -10.39
N SER A 315 -10.99 21.78 -10.23
CA SER A 315 -12.00 21.73 -11.30
C SER A 315 -12.82 23.02 -11.39
N HIS A 316 -12.68 23.95 -10.44
CA HIS A 316 -13.40 25.22 -10.46
C HIS A 316 -12.54 26.34 -11.06
N PRO A 317 -13.15 27.26 -11.84
CA PRO A 317 -12.48 28.48 -12.27
C PRO A 317 -12.02 29.30 -11.06
N TRP A 318 -10.82 29.90 -11.14
CA TRP A 318 -10.29 30.73 -10.05
C TRP A 318 -11.26 31.84 -9.64
N SER A 319 -11.93 32.48 -10.60
CA SER A 319 -12.93 33.53 -10.35
C SER A 319 -14.08 33.13 -9.43
N VAL A 320 -14.42 31.84 -9.37
CA VAL A 320 -15.50 31.32 -8.50
C VAL A 320 -15.03 31.16 -7.06
N ILE A 321 -13.77 30.76 -6.86
CA ILE A 321 -13.25 30.37 -5.54
C ILE A 321 -12.34 31.42 -4.91
N ALA A 322 -11.80 32.36 -5.69
CA ALA A 322 -10.71 33.26 -5.31
C ALA A 322 -10.89 33.92 -3.93
N SER A 323 -12.02 34.59 -3.72
CA SER A 323 -12.26 35.36 -2.50
C SER A 323 -12.33 34.46 -1.25
N ALA A 324 -13.22 33.48 -1.25
CA ALA A 324 -13.42 32.59 -0.10
C ALA A 324 -12.20 31.70 0.16
N PHE A 325 -11.52 31.23 -0.89
CA PHE A 325 -10.30 30.44 -0.77
C PHE A 325 -9.16 31.26 -0.16
N THR A 326 -8.94 32.50 -0.64
CA THR A 326 -7.86 33.35 -0.16
C THR A 326 -8.06 33.69 1.31
N LEU A 327 -9.27 34.08 1.72
CA LEU A 327 -9.61 34.34 3.12
C LEU A 327 -9.32 33.13 4.02
N GLN A 328 -9.71 31.93 3.58
CA GLN A 328 -9.46 30.70 4.33
C GLN A 328 -7.95 30.40 4.40
N LEU A 329 -7.21 30.60 3.30
CA LEU A 329 -5.78 30.36 3.25
C LEU A 329 -5.01 31.30 4.19
N GLU A 330 -5.39 32.58 4.26
CA GLU A 330 -4.81 33.57 5.18
C GLU A 330 -4.93 33.11 6.64
N VAL A 331 -6.12 32.65 7.04
CA VAL A 331 -6.37 32.14 8.41
C VAL A 331 -5.52 30.92 8.72
N LEU A 332 -5.37 30.00 7.75
CA LEU A 332 -4.68 28.74 7.97
C LEU A 332 -3.15 28.87 7.86
N TRP A 333 -2.64 29.84 7.10
CA TRP A 333 -1.27 29.87 6.56
C TRP A 333 -0.19 29.54 7.59
N ALA A 334 -0.24 30.20 8.75
CA ALA A 334 0.75 30.05 9.82
C ALA A 334 0.81 28.62 10.38
N SER A 335 -0.32 27.91 10.42
CA SER A 335 -0.45 26.56 10.98
C SER A 335 -0.14 25.42 9.99
N LEU A 336 -0.09 25.73 8.69
CA LEU A 336 0.08 24.72 7.64
C LEU A 336 1.52 24.22 7.55
N THR A 337 1.67 22.92 7.26
CA THR A 337 2.96 22.34 6.86
C THR A 337 3.36 22.81 5.46
N SER A 338 4.66 22.74 5.13
CA SER A 338 5.19 23.13 3.83
C SER A 338 4.48 22.41 2.66
N ASP A 339 4.22 21.11 2.80
CA ASP A 339 3.52 20.33 1.78
C ASP A 339 2.09 20.84 1.52
N ARG A 340 1.36 21.19 2.58
CA ARG A 340 -0.01 21.73 2.45
C ARG A 340 0.01 23.13 1.85
N ARG A 341 0.96 23.98 2.26
CA ARG A 341 1.14 25.32 1.66
C ARG A 341 1.38 25.22 0.16
N LEU A 342 2.29 24.33 -0.27
CA LEU A 342 2.59 24.12 -1.68
C LEU A 342 1.36 23.64 -2.47
N ALA A 343 0.61 22.68 -1.91
CA ALA A 343 -0.59 22.16 -2.54
C ALA A 343 -1.68 23.24 -2.72
N LEU A 344 -1.84 24.12 -1.73
CA LEU A 344 -2.83 25.22 -1.77
C LEU A 344 -2.38 26.37 -2.68
N LEU A 345 -1.10 26.76 -2.65
CA LEU A 345 -0.58 27.73 -3.62
C LEU A 345 -0.80 27.24 -5.06
N GLY A 346 -0.65 25.94 -5.31
CA GLY A 346 -0.91 25.34 -6.62
C GLY A 346 -2.36 25.45 -7.13
N LEU A 347 -3.31 25.92 -6.32
CA LEU A 347 -4.69 26.22 -6.74
C LEU A 347 -4.87 27.65 -7.26
N MET A 348 -3.90 28.52 -6.98
CA MET A 348 -3.96 29.94 -7.34
C MET A 348 -3.24 30.17 -8.69
N PRO A 349 -3.65 31.18 -9.48
CA PRO A 349 -2.85 31.67 -10.58
C PRO A 349 -1.45 32.12 -10.13
N LYS A 350 -0.46 32.00 -11.01
CA LYS A 350 0.95 32.15 -10.66
C LYS A 350 1.28 33.52 -10.10
N TRP A 351 0.78 34.60 -10.70
CA TRP A 351 1.03 35.94 -10.18
C TRP A 351 0.26 36.17 -8.87
N THR A 352 -0.95 35.63 -8.73
CA THR A 352 -1.68 35.66 -7.45
C THR A 352 -0.94 34.93 -6.33
N GLN A 353 -0.26 33.80 -6.61
CA GLN A 353 0.62 33.13 -5.64
C GLN A 353 1.69 34.08 -5.11
N ALA A 354 2.39 34.78 -6.01
CA ALA A 354 3.43 35.73 -5.64
C ALA A 354 2.86 36.89 -4.82
N GLY A 355 1.71 37.45 -5.23
CA GLY A 355 1.00 38.50 -4.49
C GLY A 355 0.64 38.07 -3.06
N PHE A 356 0.12 36.85 -2.90
CA PHE A 356 -0.18 36.28 -1.60
C PHE A 356 1.08 36.13 -0.73
N LEU A 357 2.15 35.56 -1.27
CA LEU A 357 3.43 35.41 -0.54
C LEU A 357 4.01 36.76 -0.11
N LEU A 358 3.92 37.78 -0.96
CA LEU A 358 4.33 39.15 -0.66
C LEU A 358 3.50 39.78 0.47
N GLN A 359 2.20 39.48 0.57
CA GLN A 359 1.34 39.92 1.66
C GLN A 359 1.70 39.22 2.98
N GLN A 360 2.00 37.92 2.94
CA GLN A 360 2.46 37.17 4.12
C GLN A 360 3.80 37.70 4.64
N LEU A 361 4.71 38.09 3.74
CA LEU A 361 5.97 38.75 4.08
C LEU A 361 5.78 40.06 4.83
N GLN A 362 4.81 40.90 4.44
CA GLN A 362 4.50 42.15 5.15
C GLN A 362 3.94 41.92 6.55
N SER A 363 3.30 40.77 6.76
CA SER A 363 2.63 40.42 8.02
C SER A 363 3.53 39.66 9.00
N THR A 364 4.75 39.29 8.58
CA THR A 364 5.70 38.48 9.35
C THR A 364 6.91 39.33 9.76
N PRO A 365 7.53 39.12 10.94
CA PRO A 365 8.77 39.81 11.31
C PRO A 365 9.85 39.67 10.24
N ALA A 366 10.66 40.72 10.08
CA ALA A 366 11.73 40.81 9.07
C ALA A 366 12.92 39.89 9.42
N GLU A 367 12.70 38.59 9.36
CA GLU A 367 13.73 37.56 9.48
C GLU A 367 14.10 36.98 8.10
N PRO A 368 15.35 36.55 7.88
CA PRO A 368 15.77 35.91 6.63
C PRO A 368 14.96 34.67 6.26
N SER A 369 14.46 33.93 7.25
CA SER A 369 13.59 32.75 7.12
C SER A 369 12.25 33.10 6.44
N SER A 370 11.74 34.32 6.65
CA SER A 370 10.47 34.78 6.09
C SER A 370 10.52 34.89 4.56
N LEU A 371 11.71 35.13 3.96
CA LEU A 371 11.92 35.23 2.51
C LEU A 371 11.98 33.88 1.80
N GLU A 372 12.15 32.78 2.53
CA GLU A 372 12.34 31.45 1.95
C GLU A 372 11.17 31.00 1.04
N PRO A 373 9.88 31.17 1.42
CA PRO A 373 8.77 30.74 0.57
C PRO A 373 8.72 31.45 -0.79
N ILE A 374 9.02 32.76 -0.84
CA ILE A 374 8.98 33.51 -2.10
C ILE A 374 10.19 33.22 -2.98
N ARG A 375 11.35 32.91 -2.38
CA ARG A 375 12.55 32.43 -3.09
C ARG A 375 12.30 31.07 -3.73
N LEU A 376 11.82 30.10 -2.96
CA LEU A 376 11.47 28.78 -3.47
C LEU A 376 10.43 28.85 -4.59
N TRP A 377 9.45 29.76 -4.47
CA TRP A 377 8.47 29.98 -5.53
C TRP A 377 9.11 30.52 -6.82
N ALA A 378 10.00 31.51 -6.72
CA ALA A 378 10.69 32.11 -7.87
C ALA A 378 11.65 31.13 -8.56
N ASP A 379 12.38 30.33 -7.77
CA ASP A 379 13.29 29.30 -8.27
C ASP A 379 12.55 28.15 -8.96
N ALA A 380 11.33 27.82 -8.49
CA ALA A 380 10.50 26.78 -9.09
C ALA A 380 9.93 27.16 -10.47
N GLN A 381 9.90 28.45 -10.82
CA GLN A 381 9.56 28.85 -12.19
C GLN A 381 10.85 28.80 -12.99
N VAL A 382 10.91 28.03 -14.08
CA VAL A 382 12.12 27.95 -14.93
C VAL A 382 12.08 28.98 -16.06
N TYR A 383 10.89 29.32 -16.53
CA TYR A 383 10.63 30.20 -17.67
C TYR A 383 9.68 31.35 -17.29
N ALA A 384 9.46 32.26 -18.25
CA ALA A 384 8.48 33.33 -18.13
C ALA A 384 7.08 32.79 -17.79
N ILE A 385 6.41 33.45 -16.85
CA ILE A 385 5.12 33.03 -16.32
C ILE A 385 4.03 33.40 -17.32
N THR A 386 3.39 32.37 -17.88
CA THR A 386 2.17 32.53 -18.66
C THR A 386 0.96 32.35 -17.75
N ASP A 387 0.39 33.46 -17.30
CA ASP A 387 -0.79 33.50 -16.44
C ASP A 387 -1.79 34.49 -17.04
N ARG A 388 -2.95 33.96 -17.45
CA ARG A 388 -4.04 34.71 -18.08
C ARG A 388 -5.16 35.04 -17.10
N ASP A 389 -5.14 34.42 -15.92
CA ASP A 389 -6.19 34.54 -14.91
C ASP A 389 -5.93 35.72 -13.97
N THR A 390 -4.66 36.14 -13.81
CA THR A 390 -4.32 37.36 -13.08
C THR A 390 -4.40 38.60 -13.99
N PRO A 391 -5.31 39.56 -13.73
CA PRO A 391 -5.42 40.80 -14.50
C PRO A 391 -4.16 41.66 -14.44
N LYS A 392 -3.91 42.44 -15.51
CA LYS A 392 -2.71 43.30 -15.61
C LYS A 392 -2.59 44.30 -14.45
N ASN A 393 -3.70 44.91 -14.03
CA ASN A 393 -3.75 45.86 -12.92
C ASN A 393 -3.40 45.23 -11.56
N GLU A 394 -3.57 43.92 -11.40
CA GLU A 394 -3.13 43.18 -10.20
C GLU A 394 -1.70 42.68 -10.34
N ARG A 395 -1.30 42.27 -11.55
CA ARG A 395 0.02 41.73 -11.84
C ARG A 395 1.13 42.77 -11.77
N ASP A 396 0.94 43.95 -12.37
CA ASP A 396 2.00 44.95 -12.50
C ASP A 396 2.52 45.43 -11.11
N PRO A 397 1.66 45.69 -10.09
CA PRO A 397 2.11 45.98 -8.73
C PRO A 397 2.89 44.84 -8.06
N ILE A 398 2.57 43.58 -8.38
CA ILE A 398 3.28 42.42 -7.85
C ILE A 398 4.69 42.36 -8.43
N ILE A 399 4.83 42.59 -9.73
CA ILE A 399 6.13 42.66 -10.41
C ILE A 399 6.98 43.78 -9.81
N GLU A 400 6.41 44.98 -9.63
CA GLU A 400 7.12 46.13 -9.06
C GLU A 400 7.69 45.81 -7.66
N ARG A 401 6.89 45.17 -6.80
CA ARG A 401 7.32 44.75 -5.46
C ARG A 401 8.42 43.69 -5.50
N LEU A 402 8.33 42.74 -6.43
CA LEU A 402 9.37 41.73 -6.62
C LEU A 402 10.68 42.35 -7.12
N THR A 403 10.61 43.33 -8.04
CA THR A 403 11.79 44.07 -8.52
C THR A 403 12.44 44.87 -7.39
N ALA A 404 11.66 45.48 -6.49
CA ALA A 404 12.19 46.16 -5.32
C ALA A 404 12.93 45.18 -4.37
N LEU A 405 12.40 43.97 -4.18
CA LEU A 405 13.07 42.92 -3.41
C LEU A 405 14.38 42.46 -4.09
N GLU A 406 14.40 42.31 -5.41
CA GLU A 406 15.60 41.99 -6.18
C GLU A 406 16.68 43.08 -6.04
N ALA A 407 16.30 44.35 -6.16
CA ALA A 407 17.20 45.49 -5.95
C ALA A 407 17.75 45.54 -4.51
N GLY A 408 16.96 45.08 -3.52
CA GLY A 408 17.36 44.92 -2.13
C GLY A 408 18.22 43.68 -1.83
N GLY A 409 18.61 42.90 -2.85
CA GLY A 409 19.44 41.69 -2.69
C GLY A 409 18.68 40.46 -2.17
N ALA A 410 17.34 40.49 -2.17
CA ALA A 410 16.55 39.34 -1.74
C ALA A 410 16.53 38.21 -2.79
N PHE A 411 16.79 38.51 -4.07
CA PHE A 411 16.89 37.57 -5.18
C PHE A 411 18.20 37.78 -5.96
N PRO A 412 18.71 36.77 -6.69
CA PRO A 412 19.78 36.97 -7.68
C PRO A 412 19.34 37.96 -8.78
N ALA A 413 20.27 38.78 -9.27
CA ALA A 413 19.99 39.73 -10.33
C ALA A 413 19.54 39.03 -11.64
N GLY A 414 18.50 39.55 -12.28
CA GLY A 414 17.87 38.98 -13.48
C GLY A 414 16.78 37.95 -13.20
N THR A 415 16.42 37.72 -11.93
CA THR A 415 15.34 36.80 -11.55
C THR A 415 14.00 37.31 -12.04
N ILE A 416 13.67 38.60 -11.83
CA ILE A 416 12.33 39.11 -12.16
C ILE A 416 12.16 39.24 -13.67
N SER A 417 13.18 39.70 -14.39
CA SER A 417 13.20 39.75 -15.86
C SER A 417 13.00 38.38 -16.53
N ARG A 418 13.33 37.29 -15.83
CA ARG A 418 13.12 35.91 -16.31
C ARG A 418 11.68 35.43 -16.08
N LEU A 419 11.01 35.96 -15.06
CA LEU A 419 9.63 35.58 -14.70
C LEU A 419 8.59 36.34 -15.52
N THR A 420 8.90 37.56 -15.96
CA THR A 420 8.09 38.37 -16.89
C THR A 420 8.36 38.00 -18.33
#